data_AF-Q31SP9-F1
#
_entry.id   AF-Q31SP9-F1
#
_cell.length_a   1.000
_cell.length_b   1.000
_cell.length_c   1.000
_cell.angle_alpha   90.00
_cell.angle_beta   90.00
_cell.angle_gamma   90.00
#
_symmetry.space_group_name_H-M   'P 1'
#
loop_
_entity.id
_entity.type
_entity.pdbx_description
1 polymer ?
#
loop_
_entity_poly.entity_id
_entity_poly.type
_entity_poly.pdbx_seq_one_letter_code
_entity_poly.pdbx_strand_id
1 'polypeptide(L)' 'MGSTVDVETANRHGLRWLHDVANQRKHETIQARPCDRWLEEQQSMLALPPEKKVNRPGNPGD' A
#
# COMPACT_ATOMS: atom_id res chain seq x y z
N MET A 1 11.44 -24.13 -13.88
CA MET A 1 10.68 -24.47 -12.65
C MET A 1 10.16 -23.17 -12.05
N GLY A 2 8.89 -22.84 -12.29
CA GLY A 2 8.23 -21.75 -11.60
C GLY A 2 7.46 -22.34 -10.43
N SER A 3 7.98 -22.19 -9.21
CA SER A 3 7.25 -22.58 -8.01
C SER A 3 6.06 -21.63 -7.87
N THR A 4 4.84 -22.15 -7.97
CA THR A 4 3.63 -21.37 -7.65
C THR A 4 3.65 -21.07 -6.16
N VAL A 5 4.14 -19.88 -5.82
CA VAL A 5 4.12 -19.34 -4.47
C VAL A 5 2.67 -19.04 -4.12
N ASP A 6 2.21 -19.46 -2.94
CA ASP A 6 0.87 -19.12 -2.46
C ASP A 6 0.73 -17.59 -2.33
N VAL A 7 -0.50 -17.08 -2.42
CA VAL A 7 -0.78 -15.64 -2.44
C VAL A 7 -0.23 -14.93 -1.21
N GLU A 8 -0.28 -15.56 -0.04
CA GLU A 8 0.21 -14.97 1.21
C GLU A 8 1.73 -14.80 1.19
N THR A 9 2.44 -15.83 0.74
CA THR A 9 3.90 -15.78 0.59
C THR A 9 4.30 -14.80 -0.50
N ALA A 10 3.61 -14.75 -1.64
CA ALA A 10 3.86 -13.77 -2.69
C ALA A 10 3.66 -12.34 -2.17
N ASN A 11 2.59 -12.09 -1.41
CA ASN A 11 2.33 -10.79 -0.79
C ASN A 11 3.43 -10.41 0.21
N ARG A 12 3.90 -11.33 1.05
CA ARG A 12 5.03 -11.07 1.95
C ARG A 12 6.30 -10.67 1.20
N HIS A 13 6.62 -11.37 0.13
CA HIS A 13 7.80 -11.05 -0.67
C HIS A 13 7.65 -9.70 -1.39
N GLY A 14 6.47 -9.42 -1.95
CA GLY A 14 6.16 -8.14 -2.56
C GLY A 14 6.26 -6.98 -1.57
N LEU A 15 5.66 -7.13 -0.38
CA LEU A 15 5.74 -6.13 0.68
C LEU A 15 7.17 -5.88 1.15
N ARG A 16 7.97 -6.94 1.32
CA ARG A 16 9.39 -6.81 1.67
C ARG A 16 10.15 -6.03 0.60
N TRP A 17 9.95 -6.36 -0.67
CA TRP A 17 10.61 -5.66 -1.76
C TRP A 17 10.19 -4.18 -1.83
N LEU A 18 8.90 -3.88 -1.65
CA LEU A 18 8.43 -2.50 -1.60
C LEU A 18 9.11 -1.72 -0.47
N HIS A 19 9.15 -2.30 0.73
CA HIS A 19 9.71 -1.67 1.91
C HIS A 19 11.23 -1.48 1.82
N ASP A 20 11.96 -2.49 1.37
CA ASP A 20 13.44 -2.47 1.42
C ASP A 20 14.06 -1.86 0.16
N VAL A 21 13.32 -1.86 -0.96
CA VAL A 21 13.86 -1.52 -2.28
C VAL A 21 13.12 -0.34 -2.89
N ALA A 22 11.84 -0.50 -3.20
CA ALA A 22 11.11 0.49 -3.98
C ALA A 22 11.00 1.84 -3.23
N ASN A 23 10.62 1.78 -1.96
CA ASN A 23 10.39 2.98 -1.15
C ASN A 23 11.69 3.64 -0.66
N GLN A 24 12.80 2.88 -0.63
CA GLN A 24 14.08 3.37 -0.09
C GLN A 24 15.03 3.91 -1.15
N ARG A 25 14.90 3.49 -2.41
CA ARG A 25 15.79 3.96 -3.49
C ARG A 25 15.42 5.37 -3.91
N LYS A 26 16.41 6.17 -4.32
CA LYS A 26 16.17 7.44 -5.00
C LYS A 26 15.49 7.14 -6.33
N HIS A 27 14.23 7.53 -6.45
CA HIS A 27 13.46 7.28 -7.66
C HIS A 27 13.75 8.39 -8.69
N GLU A 28 13.91 8.01 -9.95
CA GLU A 28 14.40 8.90 -11.01
C GLU A 28 13.44 10.07 -11.29
N THR A 29 12.13 9.84 -11.33
CA THR A 29 11.16 10.92 -11.61
C THR A 29 11.04 11.94 -10.48
N ILE A 30 10.93 11.50 -9.23
CA ILE A 30 10.77 12.39 -8.07
C ILE A 30 12.10 12.92 -7.52
N GLN A 31 13.24 12.39 -8.00
CA GLN A 31 14.59 12.71 -7.54
C GLN A 31 14.79 12.64 -6.01
N ALA A 32 13.97 11.85 -5.35
CA ALA A 32 13.94 11.64 -3.91
C ALA A 32 13.60 10.18 -3.61
N ARG A 33 13.74 9.78 -2.33
CA ARG A 33 13.27 8.47 -1.89
C ARG A 33 11.75 8.56 -1.69
N PRO A 34 10.94 7.62 -2.23
CA PRO A 34 9.50 7.68 -2.07
C PRO A 34 9.05 7.72 -0.62
N CYS A 35 9.75 7.06 0.30
CA CYS A 35 9.43 7.11 1.74
C CYS A 35 9.52 8.53 2.34
N ASP A 36 10.55 9.28 1.95
CA ASP A 36 10.80 10.62 2.47
C ASP A 36 9.77 11.58 1.89
N ARG A 37 9.51 11.47 0.58
CA ARG A 37 8.52 12.30 -0.12
C ARG A 37 7.09 12.04 0.39
N TRP A 38 6.76 10.79 0.67
CA TRP A 38 5.45 10.40 1.21
C TRP A 38 5.15 11.11 2.54
N LEU A 39 6.14 11.22 3.44
CA LEU A 39 5.95 11.88 4.74
C LEU A 39 5.60 13.37 4.59
N GLU A 40 6.16 14.04 3.59
CA GLU A 40 5.84 15.43 3.26
C GLU A 40 4.42 15.56 2.69
N GLU A 41 4.06 14.68 1.76
CA GLU A 41 2.75 14.71 1.08
C GLU A 41 1.60 14.31 2.01
N GLN A 42 1.85 13.40 2.96
CA GLN A 42 0.86 12.97 3.94
C GLN A 42 0.32 14.13 4.78
N GLN A 43 1.12 15.17 5.04
CA GLN A 43 0.68 16.37 5.78
C GLN A 43 -0.39 17.16 5.02
N SER A 44 -0.40 17.05 3.68
CA SER A 44 -1.35 17.72 2.82
C SER A 44 -2.54 16.84 2.44
N MET A 45 -2.55 15.57 2.86
CA MET A 45 -3.66 14.67 2.58
C MET A 45 -4.86 14.98 3.47
N LEU A 46 -6.02 15.12 2.85
CA LEU A 46 -7.28 15.18 3.56
C LEU A 46 -7.67 13.78 4.04
N ALA A 47 -8.38 13.71 5.16
CA ALA A 47 -8.98 12.46 5.61
C ALA A 47 -9.85 11.88 4.49
N LEU A 48 -9.78 10.55 4.34
CA LEU A 48 -10.69 9.86 3.43
C LEU A 48 -12.13 10.22 3.82
N PRO A 49 -13.02 10.44 2.83
CA PRO A 49 -14.43 10.64 3.12
C PRO A 49 -14.95 9.45 3.94
N PRO A 50 -15.91 9.68 4.84
CA PRO A 50 -16.47 8.60 5.65
C PRO A 50 -16.95 7.47 4.74
N GLU A 51 -16.66 6.23 5.14
CA GLU A 51 -17.10 5.07 4.39
C GLU A 51 -18.60 5.18 4.17
N LYS A 52 -19.02 5.25 2.89
CA LYS A 52 -20.42 5.01 2.57
C LYS A 52 -20.69 3.61 3.05
N LYS A 53 -21.52 3.45 4.09
CA LYS A 53 -22.08 2.16 4.48
C LYS A 53 -22.72 1.58 3.22
N VAL A 54 -21.97 0.76 2.50
CA VAL A 54 -22.50 -0.05 1.43
C VAL A 54 -23.46 -0.97 2.16
N ASN A 55 -24.76 -0.69 2.02
CA ASN A 55 -25.80 -1.54 2.53
C ASN A 55 -25.74 -2.81 1.67
N ARG A 56 -24.76 -3.69 1.93
CA ARG A 56 -24.78 -5.05 1.40
C ARG A 56 -26.02 -5.68 2.02
N PRO A 57 -27.03 -6.09 1.23
CA PRO A 57 -28.15 -6.82 1.79
C PRO A 57 -27.60 -8.16 2.26
N GLY A 58 -27.34 -8.29 3.57
CA GLY A 58 -26.94 -9.57 4.19
C GLY A 58 -25.79 -9.53 5.19
N ASN A 59 -25.74 -8.57 6.13
CA ASN A 59 -25.00 -8.81 7.37
C ASN A 59 -25.92 -8.58 8.58
N PRO A 60 -26.53 -9.65 9.14
CA PRO A 60 -27.24 -9.56 10.40
C PRO A 60 -26.20 -9.60 11.52
N GLY A 61 -25.95 -8.46 12.16
CA GLY A 61 -25.01 -8.36 13.26
C GLY A 61 -24.63 -6.92 13.56
N ASP A 62 -25.63 -6.14 13.98
CA ASP A 62 -25.47 -5.07 14.99
C ASP A 62 -26.51 -5.36 16.08
#